data_AF-A0A8T5HDX8-F1
#
_entry.id   AF-A0A8T5HDX8-F1
#
_cell.length_a   1.000
_cell.length_b   1.000
_cell.length_c   1.000
_cell.angle_alpha   90.00
_cell.angle_beta   90.00
_cell.angle_gamma   90.00
#
_symmetry.space_group_name_H-M   'P 1'
#
loop_
_entity.id
_entity.type
_entity.pdbx_description
1 polymer ?
#
loop_
_entity_poly.entity_id
_entity_poly.type
_entity_poly.pdbx_seq_one_letter_code
_entity_poly.pdbx_strand_id
1 'polypeptide(L)'
;MKTKRGMTFISWIVIAILCVAFIMFAPVMVNKVYELTKRFELPDNAEQNLLQHQQDQEQKSNAKKAFEAGQYNEATQGYQQLIDRDSNGKEVQTSLFEIAKSFYETDKKDKSMMYYRLYVDTSPGYNFKVKIAYQDLLSIYKEKGMGTETTALLNKFKETYPEREFEFNELSKNIPGDAK
;
A
#
# COMPACT_ATOMS: atom_id res chain seq x y z
N MET A 1 59.46 60.14 28.51
CA MET A 1 59.39 58.70 28.16
C MET A 1 58.16 58.09 28.83
N LYS A 2 57.08 57.82 28.08
CA LYS A 2 55.86 57.16 28.58
C LYS A 2 55.81 55.73 28.05
N THR A 3 55.72 54.77 28.96
CA THR A 3 55.77 53.33 28.76
C THR A 3 54.49 52.79 28.11
N LYS A 4 54.58 52.28 26.87
CA LYS A 4 53.61 51.36 26.27
C LYS A 4 53.96 49.92 26.68
N ARG A 5 53.51 49.47 27.86
CA ARG A 5 53.49 48.04 28.23
C ARG A 5 52.19 47.81 29.01
N GLY A 6 51.25 47.09 28.44
CA GLY A 6 49.97 46.81 29.09
C GLY A 6 48.93 46.20 28.15
N MET A 7 49.08 46.38 26.83
CA MET A 7 48.08 45.93 25.85
C MET A 7 48.31 44.50 25.32
N THR A 8 49.29 43.76 25.84
CA THR A 8 49.58 42.38 25.39
C THR A 8 48.90 41.32 26.25
N PHE A 9 48.81 41.50 27.57
CA PHE A 9 48.36 40.42 28.47
C PHE A 9 46.86 40.09 28.35
N ILE A 10 46.01 41.13 28.22
CA ILE A 10 44.56 40.95 28.06
C ILE A 10 44.25 40.26 26.71
N SER A 11 45.02 40.54 25.66
CA SER A 11 44.86 39.92 24.35
C SER A 11 45.13 38.41 24.40
N TRP A 12 46.18 37.98 25.11
CA TRP A 12 46.48 36.55 25.27
C TRP A 12 45.42 35.79 26.08
N ILE A 13 44.83 36.41 27.10
CA ILE A 13 43.76 35.79 27.89
C ILE A 13 42.50 35.60 27.04
N VAL A 14 42.12 36.59 26.23
CA VAL A 14 40.95 36.47 25.34
C VAL A 14 41.17 35.39 24.29
N ILE A 15 42.38 35.30 23.71
CA ILE A 15 42.74 34.24 22.76
C ILE A 15 42.66 32.86 23.44
N ALA A 16 43.19 32.71 24.66
CA ALA A 16 43.14 31.45 25.40
C ALA A 16 41.71 30.99 25.72
N ILE A 17 40.83 31.91 26.13
CA ILE A 17 39.41 31.61 26.39
C ILE A 17 38.70 31.18 25.11
N LEU A 18 38.94 31.85 23.98
CA LEU A 18 38.37 31.48 22.69
C LEU A 18 38.87 30.11 22.21
N CYS A 19 40.16 29.80 22.42
CA CYS A 19 40.71 28.48 22.09
C CYS A 19 40.08 27.37 22.94
N VAL A 20 39.92 27.57 24.25
CA VAL A 20 39.28 26.58 25.14
C VAL A 20 37.81 26.40 24.78
N ALA A 21 37.08 27.49 24.50
CA ALA A 21 35.70 27.42 24.04
C ALA A 21 35.58 26.64 22.72
N PHE A 22 36.48 26.88 21.76
CA PHE A 22 36.52 26.13 20.50
C PHE A 22 36.79 24.64 20.71
N ILE A 23 37.75 24.29 21.57
CA ILE A 23 38.08 22.90 21.91
C ILE A 23 36.89 22.19 22.59
N MET A 24 36.13 22.90 23.43
CA MET A 24 34.98 22.30 24.13
C MET A 24 33.71 22.22 23.27
N PHE A 25 33.49 23.15 22.33
CA PHE A 25 32.29 23.16 21.49
C PHE A 25 32.45 22.40 20.17
N ALA A 26 33.66 22.24 19.64
CA ALA A 26 33.91 21.49 18.42
C ALA A 26 33.38 20.03 18.48
N PRO A 27 33.57 19.25 19.56
CA PRO A 27 33.07 17.88 19.64
C PRO A 27 31.54 17.78 19.62
N VAL A 28 30.86 18.71 20.29
CA VAL A 28 29.38 18.75 20.35
C VAL A 28 28.78 19.08 18.99
N MET A 29 29.38 20.02 18.25
CA MET A 29 28.97 20.38 16.90
C MET A 29 29.24 19.23 15.91
N VAL A 30 30.40 18.58 16.00
CA VAL A 30 30.74 17.42 15.16
C VAL A 30 29.78 16.26 15.40
N ASN A 31 29.47 15.94 16.67
CA ASN A 31 28.53 14.87 17.00
C ASN A 31 27.11 15.16 16.49
N LYS A 32 26.65 16.41 16.60
CA LYS A 32 25.33 16.81 16.12
C LYS A 32 25.24 16.81 14.58
N VAL A 33 26.30 17.19 13.89
CA VAL A 33 26.40 17.07 12.42
C VAL A 33 26.41 15.61 12.02
N TYR A 34 27.17 14.75 12.71
CA TYR A 34 27.23 13.30 12.47
C TYR A 34 25.85 12.63 12.59
N GLU A 35 25.12 12.88 13.68
CA GLU A 35 23.75 12.36 13.87
C GLU A 35 22.77 12.87 12.81
N LEU A 36 22.92 14.12 12.36
CA LEU A 36 22.10 14.66 11.27
C LEU A 36 22.45 13.99 9.94
N THR A 37 23.73 13.82 9.60
CA THR A 37 24.15 13.11 8.38
C THR A 37 23.70 11.66 8.37
N LYS A 38 23.80 10.95 9.50
CA LYS A 38 23.32 9.58 9.65
C LYS A 38 21.80 9.45 9.47
N ARG A 39 21.05 10.51 9.80
CA ARG A 39 19.60 10.58 9.57
C ARG A 39 19.24 10.84 8.10
N PHE A 40 20.18 11.34 7.30
CA PHE A 40 20.05 11.58 5.86
C PHE A 40 20.79 10.55 4.99
N GLU A 41 21.46 9.58 5.60
CA GLU A 41 21.94 8.39 4.88
C GLU A 41 20.71 7.65 4.36
N LEU A 42 20.48 7.81 3.06
CA LEU A 42 19.55 6.96 2.33
C LEU A 42 19.97 5.52 2.61
N PRO A 43 19.03 4.61 2.93
CA PRO A 43 19.39 3.21 3.13
C PRO A 43 20.13 2.73 1.88
N ASP A 44 21.10 1.83 2.04
CA ASP A 44 21.96 1.35 0.93
C ASP A 44 21.17 0.79 -0.27
N ASN A 45 19.87 0.53 -0.09
CA ASN A 45 18.94 0.07 -1.12
C ASN A 45 17.95 1.13 -1.65
N ALA A 46 18.10 2.43 -1.31
CA ALA A 46 17.13 3.46 -1.67
C ALA A 46 16.94 3.59 -3.19
N GLU A 47 18.03 3.55 -3.95
CA GLU A 47 17.98 3.58 -5.42
C GLU A 47 17.29 2.33 -5.99
N GLN A 48 17.59 1.15 -5.43
CA GLN A 48 16.95 -0.10 -5.82
C GLN A 48 15.45 -0.09 -5.49
N ASN A 49 15.05 0.41 -4.33
CA ASN A 49 13.64 0.53 -3.95
C ASN A 49 12.89 1.52 -4.85
N LEU A 50 13.54 2.61 -5.24
CA LEU A 50 12.97 3.58 -6.17
C LEU A 50 12.77 2.97 -7.56
N LEU A 51 13.79 2.28 -8.07
CA LEU A 51 13.73 1.58 -9.36
C LEU A 51 12.64 0.50 -9.34
N GLN A 52 12.57 -0.28 -8.27
CA GLN A 52 11.54 -1.29 -8.08
C GLN A 52 10.14 -0.67 -8.08
N HIS A 53 9.96 0.43 -7.35
CA HIS A 53 8.70 1.15 -7.34
C HIS A 53 8.29 1.64 -8.74
N GLN A 54 9.23 2.18 -9.52
CA GLN A 54 8.97 2.59 -10.91
C GLN A 54 8.55 1.40 -11.78
N GLN A 55 9.25 0.27 -11.66
CA GLN A 55 8.93 -0.97 -12.39
C GLN A 55 7.55 -1.52 -12.00
N ASP A 56 7.16 -1.43 -10.74
CA ASP A 56 5.83 -1.86 -10.28
C ASP A 56 4.72 -0.94 -10.82
N GLN A 57 4.94 0.37 -10.86
CA GLN A 57 3.99 1.30 -11.47
C GLN A 57 3.85 1.08 -12.99
N GLU A 58 4.96 0.84 -13.68
CA GLU A 58 4.94 0.51 -15.11
C GLU A 58 4.21 -0.81 -15.37
N GLN A 59 4.55 -1.85 -14.62
CA GLN A 59 3.93 -3.15 -14.74
C GLN A 59 2.41 -3.08 -14.50
N LYS A 60 1.99 -2.34 -13.47
CA LYS A 60 0.57 -2.07 -13.20
C LYS A 60 -0.11 -1.34 -14.34
N SER A 61 0.54 -0.31 -14.90
CA SER A 61 0.03 0.45 -16.05
C SER A 61 -0.17 -0.45 -17.27
N ASN A 62 0.78 -1.33 -17.56
CA ASN A 62 0.70 -2.27 -18.68
C ASN A 62 -0.40 -3.32 -18.46
N ALA A 63 -0.47 -3.93 -17.27
CA ALA A 63 -1.53 -4.88 -16.92
C ALA A 63 -2.92 -4.24 -17.03
N LYS A 64 -3.07 -2.98 -16.61
CA LYS A 64 -4.31 -2.22 -16.75
C LYS A 64 -4.68 -1.98 -18.21
N LYS A 65 -3.73 -1.57 -19.06
CA LYS A 65 -3.98 -1.41 -20.50
C LYS A 65 -4.40 -2.71 -21.15
N ALA A 66 -3.75 -3.83 -20.82
CA ALA A 66 -4.13 -5.15 -21.29
C ALA A 66 -5.56 -5.52 -20.87
N PHE A 67 -5.95 -5.20 -19.63
CA PHE A 67 -7.32 -5.40 -19.15
C PHE A 67 -8.32 -4.59 -19.98
N GLU A 68 -8.07 -3.30 -20.17
CA GLU A 68 -8.92 -2.38 -20.94
C GLU A 68 -9.02 -2.79 -22.42
N ALA A 69 -7.98 -3.43 -22.96
CA ALA A 69 -7.96 -4.01 -24.31
C ALA A 69 -8.66 -5.38 -24.42
N GLY A 70 -9.22 -5.92 -23.32
CA GLY A 70 -9.83 -7.25 -23.28
C GLY A 70 -8.84 -8.41 -23.29
N GLN A 71 -7.54 -8.13 -23.14
CA GLN A 71 -6.46 -9.12 -23.07
C GLN A 71 -6.33 -9.68 -21.65
N TYR A 72 -7.40 -10.28 -21.13
CA TYR A 72 -7.55 -10.64 -19.72
C TYR A 72 -6.50 -11.63 -19.20
N ASN A 73 -6.00 -12.55 -20.04
CA ASN A 73 -4.92 -13.46 -19.62
C ASN A 73 -3.59 -12.71 -19.39
N GLU A 74 -3.26 -11.75 -20.25
CA GLU A 74 -2.07 -10.91 -20.13
C GLU A 74 -2.19 -9.97 -18.92
N ALA A 75 -3.37 -9.34 -18.75
CA ALA A 75 -3.68 -8.54 -17.57
C ALA A 75 -3.48 -9.34 -16.27
N THR A 76 -4.03 -10.56 -16.22
CA THR A 76 -3.89 -11.46 -15.06
C THR A 76 -2.43 -11.76 -14.76
N GLN A 77 -1.62 -12.09 -15.77
CA GLN A 77 -0.19 -12.34 -15.59
C GLN A 77 0.53 -11.10 -15.05
N GLY A 78 0.22 -9.93 -15.61
CA GLY A 78 0.86 -8.69 -15.20
C GLY A 78 0.55 -8.29 -13.75
N TYR A 79 -0.70 -8.48 -13.31
CA TYR A 79 -1.10 -8.26 -11.92
C TYR A 79 -0.55 -9.33 -10.97
N GLN A 80 -0.46 -10.59 -11.40
CA GLN A 80 0.11 -11.65 -10.57
C GLN A 80 1.60 -11.38 -10.27
N GLN A 81 2.35 -10.88 -11.25
CA GLN A 81 3.75 -10.47 -11.04
C GLN A 81 3.90 -9.38 -9.97
N LEU A 82 2.93 -8.46 -9.84
CA LEU A 82 2.96 -7.46 -8.78
C LEU A 82 2.76 -8.08 -7.40
N ILE A 83 1.82 -9.03 -7.29
CA ILE A 83 1.56 -9.75 -6.03
C ILE A 83 2.77 -10.62 -5.65
N ASP A 84 3.42 -11.26 -6.61
CA ASP A 84 4.57 -12.13 -6.38
C ASP A 84 5.81 -11.33 -5.91
N ARG A 85 5.95 -10.08 -6.34
CA ARG A 85 7.06 -9.19 -5.94
C ARG A 85 6.86 -8.56 -4.56
N ASP A 86 5.64 -8.12 -4.25
CA ASP A 86 5.30 -7.56 -2.94
C ASP A 86 3.93 -8.05 -2.49
N SER A 87 3.92 -9.16 -1.74
CA SER A 87 2.69 -9.81 -1.28
C SER A 87 1.91 -9.03 -0.22
N ASN A 88 2.50 -7.97 0.35
CA ASN A 88 1.88 -7.12 1.37
C ASN A 88 1.74 -5.65 0.93
N GLY A 89 2.09 -5.36 -0.33
CA GLY A 89 2.08 -4.03 -0.89
C GLY A 89 0.68 -3.44 -1.05
N LYS A 90 0.62 -2.11 -1.13
CA LYS A 90 -0.64 -1.38 -1.42
C LYS A 90 -1.30 -1.85 -2.74
N GLU A 91 -0.50 -2.40 -3.65
CA GLU A 91 -0.96 -2.85 -4.97
C GLU A 91 -1.62 -4.22 -4.95
N VAL A 92 -1.44 -5.01 -3.89
CA VAL A 92 -1.97 -6.37 -3.80
C VAL A 92 -3.48 -6.37 -3.90
N GLN A 93 -4.16 -5.56 -3.10
CA GLN A 93 -5.62 -5.50 -3.10
C GLN A 93 -6.18 -5.10 -4.46
N THR A 94 -5.58 -4.08 -5.09
CA THR A 94 -6.01 -3.68 -6.44
C THR A 94 -5.80 -4.83 -7.42
N SER A 95 -4.63 -5.46 -7.39
CA SER A 95 -4.28 -6.57 -8.28
C SER A 95 -5.22 -7.78 -8.09
N LEU A 96 -5.57 -8.13 -6.84
CA LEU A 96 -6.52 -9.20 -6.53
C LEU A 96 -7.87 -8.97 -7.18
N PHE A 97 -8.41 -7.76 -7.08
CA PHE A 97 -9.69 -7.42 -7.72
C PHE A 97 -9.61 -7.52 -9.24
N GLU A 98 -8.57 -6.94 -9.86
CA GLU A 98 -8.45 -6.95 -11.33
C GLU A 98 -8.18 -8.36 -11.88
N ILE A 99 -7.47 -9.21 -11.15
CA ILE A 99 -7.31 -10.64 -11.48
C ILE A 99 -8.66 -11.36 -11.39
N ALA A 100 -9.40 -11.16 -10.29
CA ALA A 100 -10.72 -11.78 -10.11
C ALA A 100 -11.66 -11.43 -11.26
N LYS A 101 -11.66 -10.15 -11.67
CA LYS A 101 -12.45 -9.66 -12.79
C LYS A 101 -11.96 -10.21 -14.13
N SER A 102 -10.65 -10.28 -14.36
CA SER A 102 -10.08 -10.90 -15.56
C SER A 102 -10.50 -12.38 -15.71
N PHE A 103 -10.56 -13.12 -14.61
CA PHE A 103 -11.08 -14.48 -14.61
C PHE A 103 -12.59 -14.54 -14.83
N TYR A 104 -13.34 -13.58 -14.31
CA TYR A 104 -14.78 -13.47 -14.53
C TYR A 104 -15.09 -13.28 -16.02
N GLU A 105 -14.43 -12.33 -16.67
CA GLU A 105 -14.61 -11.99 -18.08
C GLU A 105 -14.17 -13.12 -19.05
N THR A 106 -13.39 -14.08 -18.55
CA THR A 106 -12.95 -15.26 -19.32
C THR A 106 -13.71 -16.54 -18.96
N ASP A 107 -14.84 -16.42 -18.27
CA ASP A 107 -15.72 -17.51 -17.80
C ASP A 107 -15.01 -18.54 -16.90
N LYS A 108 -13.86 -18.17 -16.32
CA LYS A 108 -13.10 -18.99 -15.36
C LYS A 108 -13.63 -18.75 -13.94
N LYS A 109 -14.91 -19.03 -13.73
CA LYS A 109 -15.66 -18.68 -12.51
C LYS A 109 -15.05 -19.21 -11.22
N ASP A 110 -14.52 -20.43 -11.21
CA ASP A 110 -13.89 -21.00 -10.01
C ASP A 110 -12.66 -20.20 -9.54
N LYS A 111 -11.84 -19.73 -10.50
CA LYS A 111 -10.69 -18.87 -10.19
C LYS A 111 -11.15 -17.48 -9.79
N SER A 112 -12.09 -16.90 -10.53
CA SER A 112 -12.67 -15.58 -10.21
C SER A 112 -13.18 -15.53 -8.77
N MET A 113 -13.97 -16.54 -8.39
CA MET A 113 -14.52 -16.73 -7.04
C MET A 113 -13.42 -16.76 -5.97
N MET A 114 -12.34 -17.51 -6.20
CA MET A 114 -11.21 -17.57 -5.26
C MET A 114 -10.57 -16.19 -5.03
N TYR A 115 -10.29 -15.44 -6.11
CA TYR A 115 -9.67 -14.12 -6.00
C TYR A 115 -10.63 -13.05 -5.45
N TYR A 116 -11.92 -13.09 -5.78
CA TYR A 116 -12.91 -12.19 -5.18
C TYR A 116 -13.06 -12.42 -3.69
N ARG A 117 -13.10 -13.69 -3.24
CA ARG A 117 -13.08 -14.01 -1.80
C ARG A 117 -11.85 -13.44 -1.11
N LEU A 118 -10.67 -13.68 -1.67
CA LEU A 118 -9.44 -13.15 -1.10
C LEU A 118 -9.44 -11.62 -1.04
N TYR A 119 -9.97 -10.95 -2.07
CA TYR A 119 -10.11 -9.50 -2.10
C TYR A 119 -11.04 -8.98 -1.01
N VAL A 120 -12.25 -9.52 -0.86
CA VAL A 120 -13.20 -9.05 0.18
C VAL A 120 -12.74 -9.42 1.60
N ASP A 121 -12.00 -10.51 1.76
CA ASP A 121 -11.46 -10.95 3.05
C ASP A 121 -10.30 -10.07 3.53
N THR A 122 -9.56 -9.46 2.60
CA THR A 122 -8.35 -8.66 2.90
C THR A 122 -8.53 -7.16 2.68
N SER A 123 -9.70 -6.71 2.22
CA SER A 123 -9.99 -5.30 1.99
C SER A 123 -10.10 -4.51 3.31
N PRO A 124 -9.50 -3.32 3.42
CA PRO A 124 -9.38 -2.60 4.69
C PRO A 124 -10.63 -1.79 5.05
N GLY A 125 -11.66 -1.83 4.20
CA GLY A 125 -12.91 -1.10 4.39
C GLY A 125 -13.80 -1.15 3.15
N TYR A 126 -15.01 -0.62 3.28
CA TYR A 126 -15.97 -0.58 2.19
C TYR A 126 -15.61 0.45 1.12
N ASN A 127 -15.65 0.04 -0.14
CA ASN A 127 -15.54 0.94 -1.30
C ASN A 127 -16.33 0.35 -2.49
N PHE A 128 -16.36 1.08 -3.59
CA PHE A 128 -17.10 0.67 -4.79
C PHE A 128 -16.63 -0.69 -5.36
N LYS A 129 -15.33 -0.97 -5.36
CA LYS A 129 -14.80 -2.27 -5.81
C LYS A 129 -15.20 -3.41 -4.88
N VAL A 130 -15.27 -3.17 -3.56
CA VAL A 130 -15.81 -4.14 -2.59
C VAL A 130 -17.26 -4.47 -2.93
N LYS A 131 -18.11 -3.46 -3.19
CA LYS A 131 -19.50 -3.69 -3.63
C LYS A 131 -19.55 -4.59 -4.87
N ILE A 132 -18.78 -4.27 -5.91
CA ILE A 132 -18.73 -5.09 -7.14
C ILE A 132 -18.28 -6.52 -6.83
N ALA A 133 -17.21 -6.70 -6.04
CA ALA A 133 -16.71 -8.02 -5.70
C ALA A 133 -17.76 -8.88 -4.97
N TYR A 134 -18.53 -8.29 -4.05
CA TYR A 134 -19.67 -8.98 -3.43
C TYR A 134 -20.77 -9.33 -4.44
N GLN A 135 -21.12 -8.41 -5.35
CA GLN A 135 -22.13 -8.66 -6.39
C GLN A 135 -21.73 -9.81 -7.31
N ASP A 136 -20.51 -9.77 -7.84
CA ASP A 136 -20.00 -10.79 -8.76
C ASP A 136 -19.88 -12.15 -8.04
N LEU A 137 -19.37 -12.16 -6.80
CA LEU A 137 -19.24 -13.39 -6.03
C LEU A 137 -20.61 -14.02 -5.69
N LEU A 138 -21.61 -13.21 -5.31
CA LEU A 138 -22.98 -13.67 -5.10
C LEU A 138 -23.60 -14.22 -6.40
N SER A 139 -23.34 -13.57 -7.54
CA SER A 139 -23.79 -14.06 -8.85
C SER A 139 -23.20 -15.43 -9.16
N ILE A 140 -21.89 -15.61 -8.95
CA ILE A 140 -21.21 -16.89 -9.16
C ILE A 140 -21.79 -17.98 -8.24
N TYR A 141 -21.95 -17.70 -6.94
CA TYR A 141 -22.51 -18.67 -6.00
C TYR A 141 -23.94 -19.07 -6.38
N LYS A 142 -24.76 -18.11 -6.79
CA LYS A 142 -26.12 -18.35 -7.27
C LYS A 142 -26.14 -19.26 -8.49
N GLU A 143 -25.34 -18.96 -9.50
CA GLU A 143 -25.25 -19.77 -10.72
C GLU A 143 -24.80 -21.20 -10.43
N LYS A 144 -23.98 -21.41 -9.41
CA LYS A 144 -23.51 -22.72 -8.97
C LYS A 144 -24.44 -23.43 -7.98
N GLY A 145 -25.54 -22.80 -7.56
CA GLY A 145 -26.46 -23.37 -6.56
C GLY A 145 -25.90 -23.43 -5.14
N MET A 146 -24.90 -22.59 -4.83
CA MET A 146 -24.20 -22.54 -3.54
C MET A 146 -24.97 -21.68 -2.53
N GLY A 147 -26.16 -22.14 -2.13
CA GLY A 147 -27.07 -21.38 -1.27
C GLY A 147 -26.48 -21.07 0.11
N THR A 148 -25.82 -22.04 0.74
CA THR A 148 -25.20 -21.86 2.07
C THR A 148 -24.10 -20.80 2.04
N GLU A 149 -23.24 -20.82 1.02
CA GLU A 149 -22.17 -19.84 0.85
C GLU A 149 -22.71 -18.45 0.50
N THR A 150 -23.81 -18.39 -0.25
CA THR A 150 -24.54 -17.15 -0.54
C THR A 150 -25.02 -16.48 0.75
N THR A 151 -25.73 -17.22 1.62
CA THR A 151 -26.21 -16.71 2.91
C THR A 151 -25.04 -16.32 3.81
N ALA A 152 -23.98 -17.14 3.87
CA ALA A 152 -22.79 -16.84 4.66
C ALA A 152 -22.11 -15.54 4.20
N LEU A 153 -22.00 -15.32 2.88
CA LEU A 153 -21.39 -14.12 2.32
C LEU A 153 -22.20 -12.86 2.62
N LEU A 154 -23.54 -12.94 2.55
CA LEU A 154 -24.43 -11.83 2.93
C LEU A 154 -24.33 -11.51 4.42
N ASN A 155 -24.33 -12.53 5.28
CA ASN A 155 -24.18 -12.33 6.72
C ASN A 155 -22.83 -11.68 7.04
N LYS A 156 -21.75 -12.15 6.39
CA LYS A 156 -20.44 -11.52 6.49
C LYS A 156 -20.48 -10.05 6.07
N PHE A 157 -21.14 -9.71 4.96
CA PHE A 157 -21.29 -8.32 4.53
C PHE A 157 -21.98 -7.47 5.61
N LYS A 158 -23.10 -7.97 6.16
CA LYS A 158 -23.87 -7.28 7.21
C LYS A 158 -23.08 -7.09 8.49
N GLU A 159 -22.29 -8.08 8.90
CA GLU A 159 -21.43 -8.02 10.08
C GLU A 159 -20.24 -7.07 9.88
N THR A 160 -19.65 -7.07 8.68
CA THR A 160 -18.47 -6.25 8.36
C THR A 160 -18.84 -4.78 8.12
N TYR A 161 -20.01 -4.52 7.54
CA TYR A 161 -20.48 -3.19 7.13
C TYR A 161 -21.90 -2.92 7.64
N PRO A 162 -22.14 -2.90 8.95
CA PRO A 162 -23.48 -2.76 9.53
C PRO A 162 -24.16 -1.44 9.16
N GLU A 163 -23.39 -0.39 8.85
CA GLU A 163 -23.89 0.90 8.39
C GLU A 163 -24.36 0.91 6.93
N ARG A 164 -24.06 -0.15 6.17
CA ARG A 164 -24.40 -0.30 4.74
C ARG A 164 -25.69 -1.10 4.52
N GLU A 165 -26.70 -0.83 5.35
CA GLU A 165 -27.98 -1.52 5.27
C GLU A 165 -28.65 -1.36 3.90
N PHE A 166 -28.52 -0.19 3.27
CA PHE A 166 -29.04 0.04 1.92
C PHE A 166 -28.39 -0.92 0.90
N GLU A 167 -27.06 -1.00 0.86
CA GLU A 167 -26.36 -1.88 -0.08
C GLU A 167 -26.55 -3.36 0.27
N PHE A 168 -26.62 -3.72 1.56
CA PHE A 168 -27.02 -5.07 1.96
C PHE A 168 -28.40 -5.45 1.40
N ASN A 169 -29.37 -4.54 1.50
CA ASN A 169 -30.71 -4.75 0.96
C ASN A 169 -30.71 -4.83 -0.58
N GLU A 170 -29.82 -4.11 -1.27
CA GLU A 170 -29.64 -4.27 -2.72
C GLU A 170 -29.03 -5.64 -3.07
N LEU A 171 -28.00 -6.07 -2.35
CA LEU A 171 -27.34 -7.37 -2.57
C LEU A 171 -28.30 -8.53 -2.30
N SER A 172 -29.10 -8.45 -1.24
CA SER A 172 -30.04 -9.52 -0.86
C SER A 172 -31.24 -9.64 -1.81
N LYS A 173 -31.79 -8.53 -2.31
CA LYS A 173 -32.92 -8.54 -3.28
C LYS A 173 -32.59 -9.26 -4.58
N ASN A 174 -31.32 -9.23 -5.00
CA ASN A 174 -30.87 -9.84 -6.25
C ASN A 174 -30.64 -11.36 -6.14
N ILE A 175 -30.97 -11.95 -4.99
CA ILE A 175 -30.95 -13.39 -4.74
C ILE A 175 -32.41 -13.90 -4.71
N PRO A 176 -32.99 -14.31 -5.85
CA PRO A 176 -34.24 -15.06 -5.85
C PRO A 176 -33.94 -16.44 -5.30
N GLY A 177 -34.35 -16.75 -4.07
CA GLY A 177 -33.96 -18.02 -3.46
C GLY A 177 -34.62 -18.42 -2.15
N ASP A 178 -34.96 -17.49 -1.25
CA ASP A 178 -35.77 -17.82 -0.08
C ASP A 178 -37.22 -17.37 -0.33
N ALA A 179 -37.81 -17.87 -1.41
CA ALA A 179 -39.26 -17.97 -1.48
C ALA A 179 -39.69 -19.15 -0.61
N LYS A 180 -39.97 -18.82 0.66
CA LYS A 180 -40.61 -19.60 1.75
C LYS A 180 -39.68 -20.13 2.83
#